data_AF-A0A480B0K4-F1
#
_entry.id   AF-A0A480B0K4-F1
#
_cell.length_a   1.000
_cell.length_b   1.000
_cell.length_c   1.000
_cell.angle_alpha   90.00
_cell.angle_beta   90.00
_cell.angle_gamma   90.00
#
_symmetry.space_group_name_H-M   'P 1'
#
loop_
_entity.id
_entity.type
_entity.pdbx_description
1 polymer ?
#
loop_
_entity_poly.entity_id
_entity_poly.type
_entity_poly.pdbx_seq_one_letter_code
_entity_poly.pdbx_strand_id
1 'polypeptide(L)'
;MELHEIMKAKLLGAIKSSDKERDRLDKIIASTIWDACSQMNKYVQMCLPIEKRKSIFGKSWNSFDIGDFDELRNLFGKENLNNETEFTLESKLRQPVYSLNASIKEDSIENERFESIVTFPNFLLLVNEAVSLADENKDNDAGLDDKRFLEIMKAHWSSKGAALNFIFSLLKYRYIFDQYIIKREYIGQYRLDGKWSLQQLTSYREKKHYYKPYYLLTFSSTSRKSDKSKYDSEINNRLCWLESCLRITYTSPKTMHWIARVMADVNKNPDGNHIIPMLEKYCCEKIEESKYQIRTGFNIDRIVFTYLDYILLRDEFKPFRDFQFQFRTSIEHFFPRHPINMKDADCINNIDSFGNLALITVSANSKFSNMIPKHKVEQYPEIINQSPKLIKMKRLLDENGGAWDSSSIDEHKVEMFKLLDDEIKDKIG
;
A
#
# COMPACT_ATOMS: atom_id res chain seq x y z
N MET A 1 10.27 25.60 5.67
CA MET A 1 10.87 24.76 4.62
C MET A 1 10.73 23.32 5.08
N GLU A 2 10.08 22.48 4.28
CA GLU A 2 9.81 21.08 4.63
C GLU A 2 11.11 20.27 4.66
N LEU A 3 11.21 19.24 5.51
CA LEU A 3 12.46 18.49 5.73
C LEU A 3 13.00 17.83 4.45
N HIS A 4 12.11 17.39 3.56
CA HIS A 4 12.50 16.78 2.30
C HIS A 4 13.12 17.80 1.33
N GLU A 5 12.69 19.06 1.32
CA GLU A 5 13.33 20.12 0.51
C GLU A 5 14.74 20.46 1.02
N ILE A 6 14.96 20.39 2.34
CA ILE A 6 16.32 20.51 2.92
C ILE A 6 17.20 19.35 2.43
N MET A 7 16.66 18.13 2.41
CA MET A 7 17.38 16.97 1.89
C MET A 7 17.69 17.11 0.40
N LYS A 8 16.73 17.56 -0.43
CA LYS A 8 16.94 17.86 -1.86
C LYS A 8 18.12 18.82 -2.05
N ALA A 9 18.12 19.93 -1.32
CA ALA A 9 19.20 20.92 -1.40
C ALA A 9 20.56 20.34 -1.00
N LYS A 10 20.62 19.49 0.03
CA LYS A 10 21.86 18.82 0.46
C LYS A 10 22.37 17.82 -0.57
N LEU A 11 21.49 17.00 -1.16
CA LEU A 11 21.83 16.07 -2.23
C LEU A 11 22.42 16.81 -3.44
N LEU A 12 21.72 17.83 -3.94
CA LEU A 12 22.20 18.64 -5.05
C LEU A 12 23.51 19.37 -4.70
N GLY A 13 23.66 19.80 -3.45
CA GLY A 13 24.88 20.42 -2.93
C GLY A 13 26.10 19.49 -2.92
N ALA A 14 25.88 18.18 -2.72
CA ALA A 14 26.92 17.14 -2.71
C ALA A 14 27.38 16.72 -4.11
N ILE A 15 26.58 16.98 -5.16
CA ILE A 15 26.96 16.74 -6.56
C ILE A 15 27.94 17.83 -7.01
N LYS A 16 29.20 17.68 -6.64
CA LYS A 16 30.29 18.59 -7.01
C LYS A 16 31.55 17.80 -7.29
N SER A 17 32.24 18.14 -8.37
CA SER A 17 33.49 17.57 -8.84
C SER A 17 34.28 18.60 -9.64
N SER A 18 35.41 18.19 -10.23
CA SER A 18 36.18 19.03 -11.14
C SER A 18 35.46 19.28 -12.49
N ASP A 19 34.56 18.37 -12.88
CA ASP A 19 33.80 18.45 -14.13
C ASP A 19 32.45 19.15 -13.90
N LYS A 20 32.45 20.47 -14.10
CA LYS A 20 31.29 21.34 -13.83
C LYS A 20 30.11 21.08 -14.77
N GLU A 21 30.37 20.73 -16.03
CA GLU A 21 29.29 20.45 -16.99
C GLU A 21 28.60 19.14 -16.66
N ARG A 22 29.37 18.09 -16.30
CA ARG A 22 28.80 16.84 -15.80
C ARG A 22 28.02 17.02 -14.51
N ASP A 23 28.52 17.82 -13.57
CA ASP A 23 27.79 18.15 -12.34
C ASP A 23 26.48 18.89 -12.61
N ARG A 24 26.46 19.79 -13.61
CA ARG A 24 25.26 20.52 -14.01
C ARG A 24 24.21 19.55 -14.56
N LEU A 25 24.62 18.64 -15.45
CA LEU A 25 23.74 17.59 -15.99
C LEU A 25 23.22 16.68 -14.88
N ASP A 26 24.09 16.20 -13.99
CA ASP A 26 23.75 15.34 -12.86
C ASP A 26 22.70 15.99 -11.94
N LYS A 27 22.84 17.30 -11.65
CA LYS A 27 21.87 18.05 -10.85
C LYS A 27 20.52 18.21 -11.53
N ILE A 28 20.50 18.44 -12.85
CA ILE A 28 19.26 18.53 -13.62
C ILE A 28 18.52 17.20 -13.55
N ILE A 29 19.21 16.09 -13.83
CA ILE A 29 18.65 14.74 -13.75
C ILE A 29 18.13 14.45 -12.34
N ALA A 30 18.94 14.74 -11.30
CA ALA A 30 18.54 14.54 -9.92
C ALA A 30 17.30 15.35 -9.52
N SER A 31 17.22 16.63 -9.92
CA SER A 31 16.03 17.43 -9.66
C SER A 31 14.81 16.89 -10.41
N THR A 32 14.94 16.52 -11.68
CA THR A 32 13.83 15.97 -12.46
C THR A 32 13.29 14.68 -11.84
N ILE A 33 14.17 13.77 -11.41
CA ILE A 33 13.76 12.51 -10.75
C ILE A 33 13.09 12.80 -9.41
N TRP A 34 13.67 13.69 -8.60
CA TRP A 34 13.11 14.07 -7.31
C TRP A 34 11.69 14.64 -7.47
N ASP A 35 11.53 15.59 -8.40
CA ASP A 35 10.25 16.25 -8.66
C ASP A 35 9.21 15.29 -9.24
N ALA A 36 9.64 14.31 -10.04
CA ALA A 36 8.77 13.25 -10.52
C ALA A 36 8.32 12.30 -9.39
N CYS A 37 9.25 11.88 -8.52
CA CYS A 37 8.96 10.95 -7.44
C CYS A 37 8.15 11.58 -6.29
N SER A 38 8.17 12.91 -6.16
CA SER A 38 7.39 13.65 -5.15
C SER A 38 5.89 13.68 -5.43
N GLN A 39 5.49 13.45 -6.68
CA GLN A 39 4.09 13.39 -7.10
C GLN A 39 3.47 12.03 -6.74
N MET A 40 3.18 11.81 -5.45
CA MET A 40 2.78 10.49 -4.95
C MET A 40 1.48 9.93 -5.54
N ASN A 41 0.57 10.79 -5.98
CA ASN A 41 -0.76 10.44 -6.49
C ASN A 41 -0.77 10.10 -7.98
N LYS A 42 0.39 10.11 -8.64
CA LYS A 42 0.57 9.69 -10.03
C LYS A 42 1.58 8.55 -10.08
N TYR A 43 1.47 7.74 -11.12
CA TYR A 43 2.52 6.79 -11.47
C TYR A 43 3.72 7.59 -11.96
N VAL A 44 4.92 7.30 -11.47
CA VAL A 44 6.15 8.08 -11.75
C VAL A 44 6.43 8.26 -13.24
N GLN A 45 6.03 7.28 -14.06
CA GLN A 45 6.12 7.40 -15.51
C GLN A 45 5.36 8.63 -16.02
N MET A 46 4.16 8.88 -15.50
CA MET A 46 3.32 10.01 -15.90
C MET A 46 3.88 11.37 -15.45
N CYS A 47 4.76 11.37 -14.47
CA CYS A 47 5.45 12.56 -13.97
C CYS A 47 6.70 12.94 -14.79
N LEU A 48 7.12 12.08 -15.73
CA LEU A 48 8.22 12.37 -16.65
C LEU A 48 7.73 12.75 -18.04
N PRO A 49 8.53 13.53 -18.81
CA PRO A 49 8.23 13.82 -20.21
C PRO A 49 8.09 12.54 -21.04
N ILE A 50 7.16 12.52 -22.01
CA ILE A 50 6.83 11.35 -22.84
C ILE A 50 8.07 10.72 -23.50
N GLU A 51 9.02 11.55 -23.95
CA GLU A 51 10.24 11.06 -24.60
C GLU A 51 11.16 10.30 -23.63
N LYS A 52 11.19 10.72 -22.35
CA LYS A 52 11.91 10.01 -21.29
C LYS A 52 11.19 8.75 -20.84
N ARG A 53 9.85 8.70 -20.91
CA ARG A 53 9.08 7.51 -20.49
C ARG A 53 9.49 6.27 -21.27
N LYS A 54 9.65 6.40 -22.59
CA LYS A 54 10.03 5.27 -23.46
C LYS A 54 11.47 4.83 -23.24
N SER A 55 12.38 5.77 -22.99
CA SER A 55 13.79 5.46 -22.79
C SER A 55 14.04 4.83 -21.42
N ILE A 56 13.34 5.29 -20.38
CA ILE A 56 13.51 4.82 -19.00
C ILE A 56 12.68 3.56 -18.73
N PHE A 57 11.41 3.55 -19.15
CA PHE A 57 10.45 2.50 -18.79
C PHE A 57 10.11 1.53 -19.93
N GLY A 58 10.89 1.58 -21.02
CA GLY A 58 10.66 0.79 -22.22
C GLY A 58 9.45 1.23 -23.05
N LYS A 59 9.23 0.53 -24.17
CA LYS A 59 8.23 0.92 -25.20
C LYS A 59 6.80 0.98 -24.67
N SER A 60 6.48 0.13 -23.69
CA SER A 60 5.15 -0.01 -23.09
C SER A 60 5.02 0.64 -21.71
N TRP A 61 6.06 1.35 -21.24
CA TRP A 61 6.11 2.04 -19.94
C TRP A 61 6.01 1.13 -18.69
N ASN A 62 6.28 -0.16 -18.84
CA ASN A 62 6.14 -1.19 -17.81
C ASN A 62 7.36 -2.11 -17.67
N SER A 63 8.55 -1.59 -17.99
CA SER A 63 9.84 -2.25 -17.72
C SER A 63 10.77 -1.27 -17.03
N PHE A 64 11.77 -1.74 -16.29
CA PHE A 64 12.80 -0.89 -15.70
C PHE A 64 14.14 -1.63 -15.74
N ASP A 65 14.84 -1.50 -16.88
CA ASP A 65 16.06 -2.25 -17.19
C ASP A 65 17.29 -1.33 -17.16
N ILE A 66 17.45 -0.59 -16.06
CA ILE A 66 18.58 0.33 -15.83
C ILE A 66 19.34 -0.17 -14.61
N GLY A 67 20.66 -0.36 -14.75
CA GLY A 67 21.53 -0.89 -13.70
C GLY A 67 21.93 0.16 -12.67
N ASP A 68 22.23 1.38 -13.11
CA ASP A 68 22.77 2.44 -12.26
C ASP A 68 22.48 3.87 -12.77
N PHE A 69 23.00 4.86 -12.04
CA PHE A 69 22.86 6.27 -12.40
C PHE A 69 23.61 6.64 -13.69
N ASP A 70 24.71 5.97 -14.03
CA ASP A 70 25.49 6.29 -15.22
C ASP A 70 24.75 5.85 -16.50
N GLU A 71 24.12 4.68 -16.48
CA GLU A 71 23.20 4.24 -17.53
C GLU A 71 22.00 5.18 -17.66
N LEU A 72 21.41 5.59 -16.53
CA LEU A 72 20.33 6.58 -16.52
C LEU A 72 20.76 7.90 -17.16
N ARG A 73 21.95 8.40 -16.82
CA ARG A 73 22.51 9.63 -17.41
C ARG A 73 22.61 9.54 -18.93
N ASN A 74 23.04 8.39 -19.46
CA ASN A 74 23.13 8.18 -20.91
C ASN A 74 21.77 8.26 -21.61
N LEU A 75 20.67 7.90 -20.94
CA LEU A 75 19.31 8.05 -21.48
C LEU A 75 18.83 9.50 -21.47
N PHE A 76 19.34 10.33 -20.57
CA PHE A 76 19.08 11.77 -20.56
C PHE A 76 19.93 12.52 -21.59
N GLY A 77 21.20 12.14 -21.79
CA GLY A 77 22.15 12.81 -22.69
C GLY A 77 21.99 12.52 -24.19
N LYS A 78 21.17 11.55 -24.60
CA LYS A 78 20.92 11.19 -26.02
C LYS A 78 20.04 12.20 -26.79
N GLU A 79 19.51 13.23 -26.13
CA GLU A 79 18.89 14.35 -26.81
C GLU A 79 19.99 15.34 -27.23
N ASN A 80 20.33 15.34 -28.52
CA ASN A 80 21.11 16.43 -29.10
C ASN A 80 20.47 17.77 -28.68
N LEU A 81 21.31 18.65 -28.13
CA LEU A 81 21.10 20.08 -27.97
C LEU A 81 20.94 20.76 -29.35
N ASN A 82 19.93 20.38 -30.10
CA ASN A 82 19.38 21.17 -31.20
C ASN A 82 18.02 21.65 -30.76
N ASN A 83 18.04 22.57 -29.80
CA ASN A 83 17.17 23.73 -29.72
C ASN A 83 17.62 24.51 -28.48
N GLU A 84 18.61 25.37 -28.66
CA GLU A 84 18.56 26.70 -28.06
C GLU A 84 17.30 27.39 -28.58
N THR A 85 16.14 26.99 -28.06
CA THR A 85 14.97 27.85 -28.02
C THR A 85 14.67 28.02 -26.55
N GLU A 86 15.19 29.10 -26.02
CA GLU A 86 14.82 29.78 -24.79
C GLU A 86 13.59 29.17 -24.07
N PHE A 87 13.86 28.40 -23.02
CA PHE A 87 12.88 28.17 -21.95
C PHE A 87 12.79 29.42 -21.07
N THR A 88 12.43 30.56 -21.67
CA THR A 88 11.98 31.74 -20.93
C THR A 88 10.48 31.63 -20.70
N LEU A 89 9.98 32.19 -19.59
CA LEU A 89 8.56 32.26 -19.26
C LEU A 89 7.72 32.82 -20.44
N GLU A 90 8.37 33.61 -21.29
CA GLU A 90 7.85 34.27 -22.48
C GLU A 90 7.54 33.31 -23.65
N SER A 91 8.28 32.21 -23.81
CA SER A 91 8.02 31.24 -24.89
C SER A 91 6.78 30.37 -24.60
N LYS A 92 6.43 30.16 -23.33
CA LYS A 92 5.18 29.49 -22.91
C LYS A 92 3.92 30.32 -23.16
N LEU A 93 4.03 31.66 -23.18
CA LEU A 93 2.91 32.56 -23.42
C LEU A 93 2.54 32.71 -24.91
N ARG A 94 3.43 32.29 -25.83
CA ARG A 94 3.29 32.51 -27.27
C ARG A 94 2.84 31.30 -28.08
N GLN A 95 2.67 30.11 -27.49
CA GLN A 95 2.10 28.96 -28.20
C GLN A 95 0.57 28.91 -28.03
N PRO A 96 -0.20 28.78 -29.13
CA PRO A 96 -1.65 28.78 -29.06
C PRO A 96 -2.15 27.49 -28.39
N VAL A 97 -2.68 27.66 -27.18
CA VAL A 97 -3.81 27.02 -26.43
C VAL A 97 -4.36 25.63 -26.85
N TYR A 98 -4.17 25.13 -28.06
CA TYR A 98 -4.81 23.90 -28.55
C TYR A 98 -4.15 22.58 -28.10
N SER A 99 -2.83 22.50 -27.84
CA SER A 99 -2.22 21.25 -27.31
C SER A 99 -2.26 21.15 -25.78
N LEU A 100 -2.26 22.29 -25.10
CA LEU A 100 -2.36 22.38 -23.64
C LEU A 100 -3.72 21.89 -23.12
N ASN A 101 -4.81 22.12 -23.85
CA ASN A 101 -6.14 21.77 -23.37
C ASN A 101 -6.42 20.25 -23.27
N ALA A 102 -5.71 19.42 -24.05
CA ALA A 102 -5.82 17.97 -23.96
C ALA A 102 -4.97 17.41 -22.81
N SER A 103 -3.72 17.90 -22.67
CA SER A 103 -2.83 17.48 -21.58
C SER A 103 -3.30 17.97 -20.22
N ILE A 104 -3.82 19.20 -20.11
CA ILE A 104 -4.34 19.76 -18.85
C ILE A 104 -5.56 18.99 -18.34
N LYS A 105 -6.48 18.58 -19.23
CA LYS A 105 -7.63 17.75 -18.84
C LYS A 105 -7.23 16.34 -18.43
N GLU A 106 -6.28 15.72 -19.10
CA GLU A 106 -5.79 14.37 -18.72
C GLU A 106 -4.96 14.42 -17.42
N ASP A 107 -4.13 15.46 -17.23
CA ASP A 107 -3.32 15.65 -16.01
C ASP A 107 -4.18 15.91 -14.77
N SER A 108 -5.30 16.63 -14.90
CA SER A 108 -6.24 16.85 -13.79
C SER A 108 -6.99 15.57 -13.43
N ILE A 109 -7.41 14.78 -14.43
CA ILE A 109 -8.12 13.51 -14.21
C ILE A 109 -7.21 12.48 -13.54
N GLU A 110 -5.93 12.39 -13.93
CA GLU A 110 -5.00 11.48 -13.26
C GLU A 110 -4.69 11.88 -11.82
N ASN A 111 -4.56 13.18 -11.54
CA ASN A 111 -4.34 13.70 -10.19
C ASN A 111 -5.50 13.38 -9.23
N GLU A 112 -6.71 13.21 -9.76
CA GLU A 112 -7.91 12.89 -8.97
C GLU A 112 -8.18 11.38 -8.90
N ARG A 113 -7.56 10.57 -9.77
CA ARG A 113 -7.87 9.13 -9.86
C ARG A 113 -7.22 8.31 -8.76
N PHE A 114 -5.97 8.59 -8.40
CA PHE A 114 -5.22 7.78 -7.46
C PHE A 114 -4.77 8.60 -6.25
N GLU A 115 -4.75 7.94 -5.10
CA GLU A 115 -4.15 8.47 -3.88
C GLU A 115 -3.20 7.44 -3.28
N SER A 116 -1.97 7.89 -3.01
CA SER A 116 -0.96 7.05 -2.38
C SER A 116 -1.28 6.78 -0.91
N ILE A 117 -0.90 5.60 -0.43
CA ILE A 117 -1.05 5.25 0.98
C ILE A 117 -0.03 5.91 1.91
N VAL A 118 1.03 6.52 1.35
CA VAL A 118 2.09 7.23 2.08
C VAL A 118 2.41 8.58 1.42
N THR A 119 2.91 9.53 2.21
CA THR A 119 3.39 10.82 1.72
C THR A 119 4.83 10.72 1.22
N PHE A 120 5.29 11.68 0.43
CA PHE A 120 6.64 11.68 -0.12
C PHE A 120 7.77 11.63 0.93
N PRO A 121 7.72 12.39 2.05
CA PRO A 121 8.73 12.26 3.10
C PRO A 121 8.80 10.86 3.72
N ASN A 122 7.64 10.22 3.94
CA ASN A 122 7.61 8.84 4.46
C ASN A 122 8.12 7.85 3.41
N PHE A 123 7.83 8.08 2.14
CA PHE A 123 8.38 7.28 1.05
C PHE A 123 9.91 7.34 0.99
N LEU A 124 10.53 8.50 1.23
CA LEU A 124 11.99 8.62 1.29
C LEU A 124 12.62 7.75 2.39
N LEU A 125 11.97 7.65 3.56
CA LEU A 125 12.40 6.75 4.64
C LEU A 125 12.22 5.27 4.26
N LEU A 126 11.11 4.93 3.62
CA LEU A 126 10.87 3.58 3.10
C LEU A 126 11.88 3.16 2.04
N VAL A 127 12.32 4.08 1.17
CA VAL A 127 13.41 3.83 0.21
C VAL A 127 14.71 3.56 0.94
N ASN A 128 15.05 4.37 1.96
CA ASN A 128 16.25 4.14 2.76
C ASN A 128 16.22 2.77 3.47
N GLU A 129 15.08 2.40 4.04
CA GLU A 129 14.91 1.11 4.68
C GLU A 129 15.00 -0.05 3.67
N ALA A 130 14.37 0.06 2.50
CA ALA A 130 14.43 -0.97 1.46
C ALA A 130 15.86 -1.18 0.93
N VAL A 131 16.64 -0.10 0.81
CA VAL A 131 18.08 -0.17 0.49
C VAL A 131 18.83 -0.93 1.59
N SER A 132 18.57 -0.61 2.86
CA SER A 132 19.26 -1.24 4.00
C SER A 132 18.89 -2.72 4.17
N LEU A 133 17.62 -3.07 3.97
CA LEU A 133 17.12 -4.45 4.01
C LEU A 133 17.75 -5.33 2.93
N ALA A 134 18.11 -4.74 1.78
CA ALA A 134 18.82 -5.48 0.75
C ALA A 134 20.16 -6.05 1.28
N ASP A 135 20.78 -5.34 2.22
CA ASP A 135 22.11 -5.63 2.76
C ASP A 135 22.08 -6.45 4.07
N GLU A 136 21.12 -6.23 4.98
CA GLU A 136 21.18 -6.77 6.37
C GLU A 136 20.03 -7.73 6.79
N ASN A 137 18.99 -7.92 5.96
CA ASN A 137 17.84 -8.82 6.22
C ASN A 137 17.16 -8.67 7.61
N LYS A 138 17.17 -7.48 8.23
CA LYS A 138 16.44 -7.18 9.48
C LYS A 138 15.76 -5.83 9.45
N ASP A 139 14.56 -5.76 10.04
CA ASP A 139 13.88 -4.48 10.26
C ASP A 139 14.68 -3.62 11.22
N ASN A 140 14.71 -2.32 10.94
CA ASN A 140 15.24 -1.33 11.86
C ASN A 140 14.08 -0.46 12.35
N ASP A 141 13.57 -0.75 13.55
CA ASP A 141 12.43 -0.05 14.16
C ASP A 141 12.62 1.49 14.22
N ALA A 142 13.86 1.98 14.17
CA ALA A 142 14.16 3.42 14.14
C ALA A 142 14.21 4.02 12.73
N GLY A 143 14.19 3.20 11.68
CA GLY A 143 14.42 3.61 10.29
C GLY A 143 13.30 4.46 9.67
N LEU A 144 12.08 4.37 10.23
CA LEU A 144 10.91 5.12 9.76
C LEU A 144 10.52 6.28 10.69
N ASP A 145 11.39 6.68 11.63
CA ASP A 145 11.11 7.80 12.52
C ASP A 145 11.33 9.17 11.85
N ASP A 146 10.23 9.81 11.43
CA ASP A 146 10.23 11.14 10.83
C ASP A 146 10.92 12.24 11.68
N LYS A 147 10.96 12.09 13.01
CA LYS A 147 11.66 13.02 13.90
C LYS A 147 13.17 13.00 13.68
N ARG A 148 13.70 11.87 13.21
CA ARG A 148 15.12 11.64 12.92
C ARG A 148 15.41 11.67 11.42
N PHE A 149 14.49 12.16 10.60
CA PHE A 149 14.57 12.14 9.14
C PHE A 149 15.94 12.58 8.60
N LEU A 150 16.43 13.77 8.97
CA LEU A 150 17.72 14.26 8.46
C LEU A 150 18.93 13.49 9.01
N GLU A 151 18.80 12.84 10.17
CA GLU A 151 19.87 12.00 10.74
C GLU A 151 19.97 10.69 9.95
N ILE A 152 18.84 10.02 9.73
CA ILE A 152 18.73 8.76 8.99
C ILE A 152 19.25 8.95 7.57
N MET A 153 18.86 10.04 6.90
CA MET A 153 19.19 10.27 5.50
C MET A 153 20.62 10.81 5.28
N LYS A 154 21.38 11.14 6.35
CA LYS A 154 22.64 11.89 6.27
C LYS A 154 23.72 11.23 5.40
N ALA A 155 23.76 9.90 5.38
CA ALA A 155 24.74 9.15 4.61
C ALA A 155 24.62 9.42 3.09
N HIS A 156 23.40 9.70 2.61
CA HIS A 156 23.09 9.83 1.18
C HIS A 156 23.64 11.10 0.53
N TRP A 157 24.12 12.10 1.29
CA TRP A 157 24.80 13.28 0.74
C TRP A 157 26.23 13.46 1.28
N SER A 158 26.84 12.37 1.76
CA SER A 158 28.24 12.36 2.21
C SER A 158 29.25 12.57 1.07
N SER A 159 28.87 12.19 -0.16
CA SER A 159 29.68 12.32 -1.36
C SER A 159 28.80 12.46 -2.61
N LYS A 160 29.40 12.84 -3.74
CA LYS A 160 28.73 12.84 -5.05
C LYS A 160 28.17 11.45 -5.38
N GLY A 161 28.95 10.39 -5.18
CA GLY A 161 28.52 9.01 -5.46
C GLY A 161 27.31 8.59 -4.63
N ALA A 162 27.33 8.87 -3.32
CA ALA A 162 26.20 8.58 -2.43
C ALA A 162 24.92 9.30 -2.88
N ALA A 163 25.03 10.57 -3.28
CA ALA A 163 23.88 11.35 -3.73
C ALA A 163 23.27 10.80 -5.02
N LEU A 164 24.10 10.45 -6.01
CA LEU A 164 23.64 9.89 -7.28
C LEU A 164 23.04 8.48 -7.08
N ASN A 165 23.64 7.65 -6.23
CA ASN A 165 23.11 6.32 -5.90
C ASN A 165 21.73 6.41 -5.23
N PHE A 166 21.54 7.36 -4.31
CA PHE A 166 20.24 7.55 -3.68
C PHE A 166 19.18 8.02 -4.69
N ILE A 167 19.51 8.97 -5.56
CA ILE A 167 18.60 9.46 -6.60
C ILE A 167 18.18 8.33 -7.56
N PHE A 168 19.12 7.48 -7.95
CA PHE A 168 18.81 6.31 -8.77
C PHE A 168 17.89 5.33 -8.02
N SER A 169 18.22 5.02 -6.76
CA SER A 169 17.42 4.15 -5.90
C SER A 169 16.00 4.70 -5.72
N LEU A 170 15.87 6.02 -5.54
CA LEU A 170 14.59 6.71 -5.43
C LEU A 170 13.70 6.44 -6.65
N LEU A 171 14.24 6.57 -7.87
CA LEU A 171 13.49 6.28 -9.09
C LEU A 171 13.10 4.80 -9.20
N LYS A 172 14.05 3.90 -8.92
CA LYS A 172 13.85 2.44 -9.02
C LYS A 172 12.77 1.96 -8.05
N TYR A 173 12.90 2.32 -6.78
CA TYR A 173 11.93 1.95 -5.76
C TYR A 173 10.60 2.67 -5.94
N ARG A 174 10.60 3.87 -6.52
CA ARG A 174 9.34 4.54 -6.88
C ARG A 174 8.59 3.76 -7.95
N TYR A 175 9.29 3.30 -8.98
CA TYR A 175 8.72 2.45 -10.00
C TYR A 175 8.16 1.16 -9.39
N ILE A 176 8.91 0.47 -8.52
CA ILE A 176 8.44 -0.74 -7.83
C ILE A 176 7.21 -0.45 -6.95
N PHE A 177 7.25 0.62 -6.15
CA PHE A 177 6.14 1.06 -5.31
C PHE A 177 4.87 1.28 -6.14
N ASP A 178 5.00 1.95 -7.28
CA ASP A 178 3.87 2.23 -8.15
C ASP A 178 3.26 0.95 -8.76
N GLN A 179 4.03 -0.13 -8.91
CA GLN A 179 3.55 -1.38 -9.50
C GLN A 179 2.97 -2.35 -8.44
N TYR A 180 3.63 -2.45 -7.29
CA TYR A 180 3.38 -3.54 -6.34
C TYR A 180 2.72 -3.11 -5.03
N ILE A 181 2.56 -1.80 -4.78
CA ILE A 181 1.89 -1.30 -3.57
C ILE A 181 0.51 -0.74 -3.91
N ILE A 182 -0.49 -1.13 -3.10
CA ILE A 182 -1.87 -0.66 -3.20
C ILE A 182 -1.99 0.86 -3.16
N LYS A 183 -3.01 1.36 -3.86
CA LYS A 183 -3.44 2.77 -3.84
C LYS A 183 -4.94 2.84 -3.62
N ARG A 184 -5.44 4.02 -3.28
CA ARG A 184 -6.87 4.31 -3.40
C ARG A 184 -7.16 4.77 -4.82
N GLU A 185 -8.18 4.18 -5.46
CA GLU A 185 -8.63 4.53 -6.80
C GLU A 185 -10.07 5.05 -6.78
N TYR A 186 -10.27 6.23 -7.37
CA TYR A 186 -11.53 6.98 -7.41
C TYR A 186 -12.14 6.93 -8.82
N ILE A 187 -12.76 5.80 -9.19
CA ILE A 187 -13.36 5.59 -10.52
C ILE A 187 -14.75 4.93 -10.45
N GLY A 188 -15.61 5.26 -11.41
CA GLY A 188 -16.94 4.67 -11.54
C GLY A 188 -17.81 4.89 -10.30
N GLN A 189 -18.33 3.81 -9.72
CA GLN A 189 -19.12 3.84 -8.49
C GLN A 189 -18.30 4.20 -7.23
N TYR A 190 -16.97 4.18 -7.30
CA TYR A 190 -16.07 4.47 -6.19
C TYR A 190 -15.47 5.88 -6.23
N ARG A 191 -16.07 6.81 -6.99
CA ARG A 191 -15.56 8.19 -7.12
C ARG A 191 -15.53 8.99 -5.80
N LEU A 192 -16.38 8.65 -4.84
CA LEU A 192 -16.46 9.36 -3.56
C LEU A 192 -15.59 8.69 -2.49
N ASP A 193 -15.75 7.38 -2.31
CA ASP A 193 -15.13 6.67 -1.18
C ASP A 193 -13.79 6.01 -1.52
N GLY A 194 -13.49 5.87 -2.82
CA GLY A 194 -12.30 5.17 -3.32
C GLY A 194 -12.31 3.67 -3.01
N LYS A 195 -11.71 2.87 -3.90
CA LYS A 195 -11.46 1.45 -3.63
C LYS A 195 -9.96 1.17 -3.52
N TRP A 196 -9.59 0.14 -2.78
CA TRP A 196 -8.23 -0.39 -2.87
C TRP A 196 -8.00 -0.94 -4.27
N SER A 197 -6.88 -0.54 -4.87
CA SER A 197 -6.47 -1.00 -6.18
C SER A 197 -4.99 -1.36 -6.17
N LEU A 198 -4.67 -2.44 -6.90
CA LEU A 198 -3.31 -2.88 -7.16
C LEU A 198 -3.19 -3.03 -8.67
N GLN A 199 -2.46 -2.10 -9.29
CA GLN A 199 -2.37 -1.95 -10.73
C GLN A 199 -0.96 -1.58 -11.15
N GLN A 200 -0.61 -1.94 -12.38
CA GLN A 200 0.53 -1.41 -13.11
C GLN A 200 0.08 -0.44 -14.20
N LEU A 201 0.90 0.57 -14.44
CA LEU A 201 0.80 1.42 -15.63
C LEU A 201 1.46 0.73 -16.83
N THR A 202 0.73 0.68 -17.94
CA THR A 202 1.23 0.40 -19.28
C THR A 202 0.77 1.49 -20.25
N SER A 203 1.12 1.36 -21.53
CA SER A 203 0.64 2.24 -22.58
C SER A 203 0.13 1.46 -23.78
N TYR A 204 -0.83 2.06 -24.48
CA TYR A 204 -1.27 1.60 -25.78
C TYR A 204 -1.15 2.72 -26.82
N ARG A 205 -0.96 2.32 -28.07
CA ARG A 205 -0.84 3.25 -29.19
C ARG A 205 -2.23 3.55 -29.75
N GLU A 206 -2.73 4.77 -29.53
CA GLU A 206 -4.00 5.21 -30.09
C GLU A 206 -3.84 5.76 -31.51
N LYS A 207 -2.78 6.55 -31.77
CA LYS A 207 -2.43 7.10 -33.10
C LYS A 207 -0.93 7.02 -33.35
N LYS A 208 -0.49 7.32 -34.58
CA LYS A 208 0.94 7.39 -34.93
C LYS A 208 1.63 8.42 -34.02
N HIS A 209 2.62 7.97 -33.25
CA HIS A 209 3.35 8.73 -32.22
C HIS A 209 2.56 9.17 -30.97
N TYR A 210 1.30 8.76 -30.80
CA TYR A 210 0.50 9.11 -29.62
C TYR A 210 0.17 7.86 -28.78
N TYR A 211 0.68 7.86 -27.55
CA TYR A 211 0.53 6.79 -26.58
C TYR A 211 -0.33 7.28 -25.42
N LYS A 212 -1.30 6.46 -25.00
CA LYS A 212 -2.15 6.74 -23.86
C LYS A 212 -1.83 5.80 -22.70
N PRO A 213 -1.92 6.29 -21.45
CA PRO A 213 -1.79 5.46 -20.28
C PRO A 213 -2.94 4.45 -20.20
N TYR A 214 -2.63 3.24 -19.77
CA TYR A 214 -3.60 2.20 -19.50
C TYR A 214 -3.18 1.42 -18.25
N TYR A 215 -4.15 0.97 -17.48
CA TYR A 215 -3.93 0.44 -16.15
C TYR A 215 -4.42 -1.00 -16.10
N LEU A 216 -3.51 -1.89 -15.76
CA LEU A 216 -3.74 -3.33 -15.70
C LEU A 216 -3.53 -3.83 -14.28
N LEU A 217 -4.04 -5.02 -13.97
CA LEU A 217 -3.68 -5.70 -12.72
C LEU A 217 -2.16 -5.93 -12.71
N THR A 218 -1.52 -5.76 -11.56
CA THR A 218 -0.06 -5.90 -11.40
C THR A 218 0.44 -7.25 -11.90
N PHE A 219 -0.29 -8.33 -11.64
CA PHE A 219 0.07 -9.68 -12.12
C PHE A 219 -0.59 -10.07 -13.45
N SER A 220 -1.16 -9.13 -14.22
CA SER A 220 -1.76 -9.48 -15.51
C SER A 220 -0.72 -9.98 -16.50
N SER A 221 -0.86 -11.21 -16.97
CA SER A 221 -0.10 -11.72 -18.10
C SER A 221 -0.68 -11.15 -19.41
N THR A 222 0.19 -10.81 -20.36
CA THR A 222 -0.22 -10.37 -21.70
C THR A 222 -0.76 -11.52 -22.58
N SER A 223 -0.86 -12.74 -22.05
CA SER A 223 -1.23 -13.94 -22.79
C SER A 223 -2.73 -14.26 -22.67
N ARG A 224 -3.42 -14.31 -23.82
CA ARG A 224 -4.89 -14.51 -23.96
C ARG A 224 -5.40 -15.93 -23.60
N LYS A 225 -4.78 -16.66 -22.67
CA LYS A 225 -5.32 -17.94 -22.21
C LYS A 225 -6.27 -17.66 -21.04
N SER A 226 -7.53 -18.08 -21.17
CA SER A 226 -8.61 -17.85 -20.19
C SER A 226 -8.26 -18.28 -18.76
N ASP A 227 -7.52 -19.38 -18.63
CA ASP A 227 -7.15 -19.93 -17.32
C ASP A 227 -6.08 -19.09 -16.63
N LYS A 228 -5.18 -18.44 -17.40
CA LYS A 228 -4.19 -17.50 -16.86
C LYS A 228 -4.83 -16.21 -16.38
N SER A 229 -5.81 -15.66 -17.12
CA SER A 229 -6.47 -14.41 -16.69
C SER A 229 -7.23 -14.53 -15.37
N LYS A 230 -7.77 -15.73 -15.06
CA LYS A 230 -8.44 -15.99 -13.77
C LYS A 230 -7.41 -16.07 -12.64
N TYR A 231 -6.33 -16.81 -12.85
CA TYR A 231 -5.22 -16.94 -11.89
C TYR A 231 -4.55 -15.59 -11.59
N ASP A 232 -4.28 -14.79 -12.63
CA ASP A 232 -3.69 -13.45 -12.51
C ASP A 232 -4.60 -12.53 -11.68
N SER A 233 -5.92 -12.62 -11.87
CA SER A 233 -6.89 -11.89 -11.04
C SER A 233 -6.91 -12.38 -9.60
N GLU A 234 -6.73 -13.68 -9.36
CA GLU A 234 -6.75 -14.26 -8.02
C GLU A 234 -5.52 -13.86 -7.20
N ILE A 235 -4.32 -13.96 -7.78
CA ILE A 235 -3.09 -13.47 -7.14
C ILE A 235 -3.19 -11.97 -6.87
N ASN A 236 -3.62 -11.18 -7.86
CA ASN A 236 -3.75 -9.74 -7.68
C ASN A 236 -4.74 -9.37 -6.58
N ASN A 237 -5.87 -10.07 -6.51
CA ASN A 237 -6.85 -9.88 -5.44
C ASN A 237 -6.27 -10.27 -4.08
N ARG A 238 -5.57 -11.42 -3.99
CA ARG A 238 -4.93 -11.88 -2.75
C ARG A 238 -3.89 -10.89 -2.24
N LEU A 239 -3.03 -10.35 -3.10
CA LEU A 239 -2.06 -9.33 -2.68
C LEU A 239 -2.78 -8.02 -2.29
N CYS A 240 -3.76 -7.58 -3.07
CA CYS A 240 -4.54 -6.38 -2.75
C CYS A 240 -5.22 -6.50 -1.37
N TRP A 241 -5.82 -7.66 -1.05
CA TRP A 241 -6.42 -7.91 0.27
C TRP A 241 -5.38 -7.93 1.39
N LEU A 242 -4.24 -8.59 1.19
CA LEU A 242 -3.19 -8.69 2.19
C LEU A 242 -2.57 -7.33 2.51
N GLU A 243 -2.27 -6.53 1.49
CA GLU A 243 -1.77 -5.16 1.70
C GLU A 243 -2.83 -4.24 2.30
N SER A 244 -4.10 -4.42 1.92
CA SER A 244 -5.19 -3.65 2.52
C SER A 244 -5.35 -3.98 4.00
N CYS A 245 -5.23 -5.26 4.37
CA CYS A 245 -5.17 -5.73 5.75
C CYS A 245 -4.02 -5.06 6.52
N LEU A 246 -2.80 -5.09 5.98
CA LEU A 246 -1.62 -4.46 6.59
C LEU A 246 -1.79 -2.94 6.72
N ARG A 247 -2.32 -2.27 5.68
CA ARG A 247 -2.52 -0.82 5.67
C ARG A 247 -3.52 -0.34 6.72
N ILE A 248 -4.60 -1.08 6.97
CA ILE A 248 -5.56 -0.72 8.01
C ILE A 248 -5.06 -1.08 9.42
N THR A 249 -4.15 -2.04 9.53
CA THR A 249 -3.55 -2.48 10.80
C THR A 249 -2.50 -1.47 11.28
N TYR A 250 -1.56 -1.14 10.40
CA TYR A 250 -0.44 -0.24 10.66
C TYR A 250 -0.79 1.15 10.14
N THR A 251 -1.55 1.91 10.93
CA THR A 251 -2.06 3.23 10.50
C THR A 251 -1.00 4.33 10.52
N SER A 252 0.06 4.15 11.31
CA SER A 252 1.19 5.07 11.37
C SER A 252 2.24 4.70 10.32
N PRO A 253 2.71 5.65 9.49
CA PRO A 253 3.80 5.40 8.54
C PRO A 253 5.05 4.79 9.17
N LYS A 254 5.32 5.11 10.44
CA LYS A 254 6.45 4.57 11.22
C LYS A 254 6.42 3.06 11.45
N THR A 255 5.26 2.44 11.20
CA THR A 255 5.02 1.01 11.43
C THR A 255 4.78 0.25 10.13
N MET A 256 4.90 0.91 8.98
CA MET A 256 4.63 0.33 7.65
C MET A 256 5.88 -0.33 7.03
N HIS A 257 6.71 -1.01 7.84
CA HIS A 257 7.93 -1.71 7.40
C HIS A 257 7.67 -2.72 6.29
N TRP A 258 6.46 -3.29 6.26
CA TRP A 258 6.02 -4.20 5.19
C TRP A 258 6.19 -3.60 3.78
N ILE A 259 6.01 -2.28 3.60
CA ILE A 259 6.19 -1.63 2.29
C ILE A 259 7.65 -1.69 1.86
N ALA A 260 8.59 -1.41 2.77
CA ALA A 260 10.02 -1.50 2.48
C ALA A 260 10.45 -2.95 2.17
N ARG A 261 9.88 -3.93 2.88
CA ARG A 261 10.09 -5.36 2.61
C ARG A 261 9.60 -5.78 1.23
N VAL A 262 8.40 -5.36 0.81
CA VAL A 262 7.89 -5.62 -0.55
C VAL A 262 8.82 -5.02 -1.59
N MET A 263 9.21 -3.75 -1.41
CA MET A 263 10.12 -3.06 -2.33
C MET A 263 11.48 -3.76 -2.44
N ALA A 264 12.07 -4.17 -1.30
CA ALA A 264 13.34 -4.87 -1.26
C ALA A 264 13.25 -6.28 -1.88
N ASP A 265 12.17 -7.02 -1.62
CA ASP A 265 11.93 -8.34 -2.21
C ASP A 265 11.78 -8.26 -3.74
N VAL A 266 10.94 -7.35 -4.24
CA VAL A 266 10.76 -7.18 -5.71
C VAL A 266 12.05 -6.72 -6.39
N ASN A 267 12.85 -5.89 -5.72
CA ASN A 267 14.15 -5.48 -6.24
C ASN A 267 15.11 -6.69 -6.41
N LYS A 268 14.99 -7.73 -5.57
CA LYS A 268 15.74 -8.99 -5.68
C LYS A 268 15.05 -9.99 -6.63
N ASN A 269 13.72 -10.00 -6.66
CA ASN A 269 12.85 -10.91 -7.39
C ASN A 269 11.83 -10.11 -8.24
N PRO A 270 12.20 -9.69 -9.47
CA PRO A 270 11.41 -8.71 -10.24
C PRO A 270 10.00 -9.15 -10.65
N ASP A 271 9.68 -10.44 -10.57
CA ASP A 271 8.37 -11.00 -10.90
C ASP A 271 7.33 -10.85 -9.78
N GLY A 272 7.75 -10.49 -8.57
CA GLY A 272 6.88 -10.30 -7.40
C GLY A 272 6.25 -11.58 -6.85
N ASN A 273 6.69 -12.77 -7.28
CA ASN A 273 6.08 -14.03 -6.87
C ASN A 273 6.29 -14.36 -5.38
N HIS A 274 7.32 -13.78 -4.75
CA HIS A 274 7.62 -13.98 -3.33
C HIS A 274 6.89 -13.02 -2.38
N ILE A 275 6.21 -11.99 -2.90
CA ILE A 275 5.58 -10.95 -2.08
C ILE A 275 4.53 -11.56 -1.13
N ILE A 276 3.62 -12.37 -1.66
CA ILE A 276 2.51 -12.94 -0.88
C ILE A 276 3.07 -13.87 0.22
N PRO A 277 3.88 -14.90 -0.08
CA PRO A 277 4.46 -15.75 0.96
C PRO A 277 5.24 -14.96 2.02
N MET A 278 6.01 -13.95 1.60
CA MET A 278 6.79 -13.11 2.52
C MET A 278 5.88 -12.30 3.46
N LEU A 279 4.82 -11.68 2.94
CA LEU A 279 3.88 -10.89 3.75
C LEU A 279 3.00 -11.77 4.65
N GLU A 280 2.57 -12.95 4.20
CA GLU A 280 1.83 -13.90 5.04
C GLU A 280 2.70 -14.38 6.21
N LYS A 281 3.97 -14.71 5.94
CA LYS A 281 4.94 -15.04 6.99
C LYS A 281 5.12 -13.87 7.96
N TYR A 282 5.32 -12.65 7.46
CA TYR A 282 5.43 -11.45 8.29
C TYR A 282 4.21 -11.25 9.20
N CYS A 283 2.99 -11.45 8.68
CA CYS A 283 1.77 -11.36 9.49
C CYS A 283 1.73 -12.42 10.59
N CYS A 284 2.09 -13.66 10.27
CA CYS A 284 2.13 -14.76 11.24
C CYS A 284 3.15 -14.49 12.35
N GLU A 285 4.34 -13.96 12.02
CA GLU A 285 5.38 -13.61 13.00
C GLU A 285 4.84 -12.55 13.97
N LYS A 286 4.15 -11.53 13.44
CA LYS A 286 3.51 -10.48 14.26
C LYS A 286 2.39 -11.01 15.15
N ILE A 287 1.65 -12.02 14.71
CA ILE A 287 0.61 -12.67 15.52
C ILE A 287 1.24 -13.50 16.65
N GLU A 288 2.29 -14.28 16.38
CA GLU A 288 3.01 -15.02 17.43
C GLU A 288 3.61 -14.07 18.48
N GLU A 289 4.25 -12.98 18.04
CA GLU A 289 4.82 -11.93 18.92
C GLU A 289 3.77 -11.33 19.86
N SER A 290 2.51 -11.18 19.41
CA SER A 290 1.40 -10.63 20.21
C SER A 290 0.96 -11.55 21.37
N LYS A 291 1.34 -12.83 21.33
CA LYS A 291 0.89 -13.89 22.27
C LYS A 291 -0.62 -13.98 22.36
N TYR A 292 -1.29 -13.92 21.21
CA TYR A 292 -2.73 -13.72 21.09
C TYR A 292 -3.57 -14.74 21.88
N GLN A 293 -3.09 -15.98 22.07
CA GLN A 293 -3.83 -17.04 22.75
C GLN A 293 -4.13 -16.73 24.23
N ILE A 294 -3.28 -15.93 24.88
CA ILE A 294 -3.40 -15.57 26.31
C ILE A 294 -3.90 -14.14 26.54
N ARG A 295 -4.24 -13.40 25.47
CA ARG A 295 -4.74 -12.02 25.54
C ARG A 295 -6.27 -12.00 25.49
N THR A 296 -6.86 -11.01 26.15
CA THR A 296 -8.31 -10.79 26.20
C THR A 296 -8.62 -9.30 26.12
N GLY A 297 -9.85 -8.97 25.71
CA GLY A 297 -10.35 -7.60 25.65
C GLY A 297 -9.49 -6.70 24.76
N PHE A 298 -9.19 -5.51 25.28
CA PHE A 298 -8.41 -4.49 24.58
C PHE A 298 -6.91 -4.78 24.48
N ASN A 299 -6.43 -5.87 25.09
CA ASN A 299 -5.03 -6.28 25.03
C ASN A 299 -4.72 -7.21 23.84
N ILE A 300 -5.71 -7.51 22.99
CA ILE A 300 -5.50 -8.29 21.77
C ILE A 300 -5.07 -7.32 20.66
N ASP A 301 -3.93 -7.61 20.04
CA ASP A 301 -3.39 -6.76 18.99
C ASP A 301 -4.27 -6.78 17.73
N ARG A 302 -4.33 -5.62 17.05
CA ARG A 302 -5.20 -5.44 15.87
C ARG A 302 -4.89 -6.43 14.74
N ILE A 303 -3.61 -6.81 14.59
CA ILE A 303 -3.17 -7.76 13.55
C ILE A 303 -3.90 -9.10 13.65
N VAL A 304 -4.24 -9.55 14.86
CA VAL A 304 -4.97 -10.81 15.09
C VAL A 304 -6.36 -10.75 14.44
N PHE A 305 -7.05 -9.61 14.53
CA PHE A 305 -8.38 -9.43 13.92
C PHE A 305 -8.29 -9.24 12.41
N THR A 306 -7.39 -8.38 11.95
CA THR A 306 -7.32 -8.00 10.53
C THR A 306 -6.77 -9.13 9.67
N TYR A 307 -5.80 -9.89 10.16
CA TYR A 307 -5.26 -11.04 9.44
C TYR A 307 -6.23 -12.23 9.47
N LEU A 308 -6.98 -12.45 10.55
CA LEU A 308 -8.08 -13.42 10.56
C LEU A 308 -9.13 -13.08 9.49
N ASP A 309 -9.54 -11.81 9.38
CA ASP A 309 -10.45 -11.37 8.33
C ASP A 309 -9.87 -11.60 6.93
N TYR A 310 -8.53 -11.49 6.76
CA TYR A 310 -7.84 -11.84 5.52
C TYR A 310 -7.91 -13.34 5.21
N ILE A 311 -7.61 -14.21 6.18
CA ILE A 311 -7.70 -15.68 6.04
C ILE A 311 -9.11 -16.06 5.61
N LEU A 312 -10.12 -15.56 6.33
CA LEU A 312 -11.53 -15.79 6.02
C LEU A 312 -11.90 -15.34 4.60
N LEU A 313 -11.46 -14.15 4.18
CA LEU A 313 -11.71 -13.64 2.84
C LEU A 313 -11.03 -14.47 1.74
N ARG A 314 -9.77 -14.87 1.98
CA ARG A 314 -8.96 -15.66 1.05
C ARG A 314 -9.57 -17.04 0.83
N ASP A 315 -9.97 -17.71 1.91
CA ASP A 315 -10.35 -19.13 1.88
C ASP A 315 -11.86 -19.33 1.63
N GLU A 316 -12.70 -18.36 2.02
CA GLU A 316 -14.15 -18.38 1.87
C GLU A 316 -14.68 -17.14 1.10
N PHE A 317 -14.14 -16.83 -0.09
CA PHE A 317 -14.49 -15.61 -0.82
C PHE A 317 -16.00 -15.38 -1.06
N LYS A 318 -16.79 -16.43 -1.34
CA LYS A 318 -18.21 -16.30 -1.70
C LYS A 318 -19.05 -15.57 -0.63
N PRO A 319 -19.01 -16.01 0.65
CA PRO A 319 -19.47 -15.25 1.82
C PRO A 319 -19.13 -13.77 1.88
N PHE A 320 -17.95 -13.39 1.39
CA PHE A 320 -17.31 -12.12 1.69
C PHE A 320 -17.04 -11.29 0.43
N ARG A 321 -17.72 -11.60 -0.68
CA ARG A 321 -17.50 -10.96 -2.00
C ARG A 321 -17.64 -9.44 -1.98
N ASP A 322 -18.48 -8.93 -1.08
CA ASP A 322 -18.82 -7.52 -0.96
C ASP A 322 -17.98 -6.82 0.14
N PHE A 323 -17.16 -7.58 0.88
CA PHE A 323 -16.30 -7.05 1.93
C PHE A 323 -15.12 -6.28 1.34
N GLN A 324 -14.79 -5.15 1.98
CA GLN A 324 -13.57 -4.40 1.73
C GLN A 324 -12.94 -4.01 3.05
N PHE A 325 -11.62 -4.10 3.14
CA PHE A 325 -10.89 -3.60 4.30
C PHE A 325 -11.09 -2.10 4.45
N GLN A 326 -11.56 -1.69 5.63
CA GLN A 326 -11.75 -0.29 6.01
C GLN A 326 -10.98 -0.02 7.31
N PHE A 327 -10.71 1.25 7.59
CA PHE A 327 -10.04 1.66 8.83
C PHE A 327 -10.94 1.39 10.04
N ARG A 328 -10.72 0.22 10.65
CA ARG A 328 -11.41 -0.26 11.84
C ARG A 328 -10.40 -0.28 12.97
N THR A 329 -10.57 0.60 13.95
CA THR A 329 -9.60 0.81 15.04
C THR A 329 -10.17 0.53 16.42
N SER A 330 -11.47 0.23 16.49
CA SER A 330 -12.19 -0.03 17.72
C SER A 330 -12.47 -1.53 17.86
N ILE A 331 -11.99 -2.11 18.95
CA ILE A 331 -12.45 -3.43 19.39
C ILE A 331 -13.85 -3.24 19.99
N GLU A 332 -14.79 -4.06 19.54
CA GLU A 332 -16.17 -4.04 20.01
C GLU A 332 -16.62 -5.45 20.37
N HIS A 333 -17.41 -5.53 21.43
CA HIS A 333 -18.04 -6.75 21.90
C HIS A 333 -19.28 -7.05 21.08
N PHE A 334 -19.47 -8.28 20.62
CA PHE A 334 -20.73 -8.66 19.97
C PHE A 334 -21.85 -8.73 21.02
N PHE A 335 -21.63 -9.47 22.10
CA PHE A 335 -22.44 -9.35 23.31
C PHE A 335 -21.82 -8.35 24.29
N PRO A 336 -22.54 -7.29 24.67
CA PRO A 336 -21.97 -6.15 25.38
C PRO A 336 -21.77 -6.42 26.87
N ARG A 337 -20.81 -5.73 27.49
CA ARG A 337 -20.56 -5.80 28.94
C ARG A 337 -21.74 -5.31 29.80
N HIS A 338 -22.49 -4.33 29.29
CA HIS A 338 -23.62 -3.72 29.98
C HIS A 338 -24.85 -3.75 29.06
N PRO A 339 -25.52 -4.90 28.88
CA PRO A 339 -26.65 -5.04 27.98
C PRO A 339 -27.84 -4.17 28.41
N ILE A 340 -28.46 -3.48 27.46
CA ILE A 340 -29.71 -2.74 27.69
C ILE A 340 -30.82 -3.73 28.05
N ASN A 341 -31.57 -3.44 29.11
CA ASN A 341 -32.79 -4.16 29.53
C ASN A 341 -32.61 -5.64 29.93
N MET A 342 -31.40 -6.08 30.29
CA MET A 342 -31.15 -7.40 30.92
C MET A 342 -30.84 -7.26 32.41
N LYS A 343 -31.18 -8.27 33.21
CA LYS A 343 -30.85 -8.32 34.65
C LYS A 343 -29.49 -8.99 34.85
N ASP A 344 -28.80 -8.65 35.95
CA ASP A 344 -27.44 -9.15 36.27
C ASP A 344 -27.30 -10.69 36.36
N ALA A 345 -28.40 -11.44 36.44
CA ALA A 345 -28.42 -12.91 36.52
C ALA A 345 -28.16 -13.62 35.16
N ASP A 346 -28.16 -12.88 34.05
CA ASP A 346 -27.84 -13.38 32.70
C ASP A 346 -26.34 -13.22 32.37
N CYS A 347 -25.47 -13.27 33.38
CA CYS A 347 -24.04 -12.99 33.22
C CYS A 347 -23.38 -14.03 32.29
N ILE A 348 -23.00 -13.58 31.10
CA ILE A 348 -22.08 -14.32 30.25
C ILE A 348 -20.71 -14.27 30.94
N ASN A 349 -20.12 -15.44 31.18
CA ASN A 349 -18.71 -15.55 31.53
C ASN A 349 -17.85 -15.06 30.35
N ASN A 350 -16.52 -15.15 30.38
CA ASN A 350 -15.68 -15.00 29.18
C ASN A 350 -15.99 -13.81 28.21
N ILE A 351 -16.58 -12.70 28.68
CA ILE A 351 -17.12 -11.65 27.80
C ILE A 351 -16.05 -10.95 26.97
N ASP A 352 -14.84 -10.88 27.51
CA ASP A 352 -13.64 -10.32 26.88
C ASP A 352 -12.87 -11.35 26.03
N SER A 353 -13.44 -12.54 25.83
CA SER A 353 -12.88 -13.58 24.97
C SER A 353 -12.88 -13.13 23.52
N PHE A 354 -11.83 -13.49 22.77
CA PHE A 354 -11.72 -13.21 21.34
C PHE A 354 -12.94 -13.69 20.55
N GLY A 355 -13.59 -14.78 20.98
CA GLY A 355 -14.83 -15.28 20.37
C GLY A 355 -15.96 -14.25 20.34
N ASN A 356 -16.00 -13.33 21.31
CA ASN A 356 -17.00 -12.27 21.42
C ASN A 356 -16.53 -10.92 20.88
N LEU A 357 -15.29 -10.80 20.41
CA LEU A 357 -14.69 -9.52 19.99
C LEU A 357 -14.55 -9.45 18.48
N ALA A 358 -14.74 -8.25 17.92
CA ALA A 358 -14.42 -7.94 16.54
C ALA A 358 -13.87 -6.51 16.42
N LEU A 359 -13.22 -6.22 15.28
CA LEU A 359 -12.70 -4.90 14.98
C LEU A 359 -13.67 -4.17 14.05
N ILE A 360 -14.14 -2.98 14.46
CA ILE A 360 -15.07 -2.16 13.71
C ILE A 360 -14.62 -0.69 13.64
N THR A 361 -15.33 0.11 12.85
CA THR A 361 -15.14 1.56 12.80
C THR A 361 -15.59 2.22 14.12
N VAL A 362 -14.97 3.35 14.49
CA VAL A 362 -15.34 4.07 15.72
C VAL A 362 -16.80 4.54 15.67
N SER A 363 -17.27 4.98 14.50
CA SER A 363 -18.66 5.40 14.29
C SER A 363 -19.65 4.24 14.44
N ALA A 364 -19.29 3.04 14.02
CA ALA A 364 -20.07 1.84 14.25
C ALA A 364 -20.12 1.47 15.73
N ASN A 365 -18.99 1.59 16.45
CA ASN A 365 -18.94 1.27 17.88
C ASN A 365 -19.91 2.15 18.69
N SER A 366 -19.96 3.45 18.42
CA SER A 366 -20.91 4.36 19.07
C SER A 366 -22.38 3.96 18.88
N LYS A 367 -22.72 3.25 17.79
CA LYS A 367 -24.07 2.73 17.54
C LYS A 367 -24.30 1.39 18.24
N PHE A 368 -23.32 0.49 18.19
CA PHE A 368 -23.41 -0.88 18.71
C PHE A 368 -23.51 -0.97 20.24
N SER A 369 -22.70 -0.17 20.93
CA SER A 369 -22.41 -0.22 22.38
C SER A 369 -23.13 -1.31 23.18
N ASN A 370 -24.35 -1.05 23.65
CA ASN A 370 -25.03 -1.84 24.67
C ASN A 370 -26.15 -2.74 24.12
N MET A 371 -26.24 -2.92 22.80
CA MET A 371 -27.22 -3.81 22.20
C MET A 371 -26.78 -5.27 22.25
N ILE A 372 -27.73 -6.16 22.51
CA ILE A 372 -27.48 -7.61 22.41
C ILE A 372 -27.27 -8.03 20.94
N PRO A 373 -26.60 -9.18 20.69
CA PRO A 373 -26.26 -9.68 19.35
C PRO A 373 -27.42 -9.69 18.35
N LYS A 374 -28.59 -10.19 18.77
CA LYS A 374 -29.78 -10.25 17.93
C LYS A 374 -30.18 -8.87 17.40
N HIS A 375 -30.22 -7.86 18.27
CA HIS A 375 -30.54 -6.49 17.86
C HIS A 375 -29.43 -5.87 17.00
N LYS A 376 -28.15 -6.16 17.26
CA LYS A 376 -27.04 -5.69 16.41
C LYS A 376 -27.20 -6.21 14.97
N VAL A 377 -27.56 -7.48 14.81
CA VAL A 377 -27.77 -8.11 13.50
C VAL A 377 -29.00 -7.57 12.79
N GLU A 378 -30.12 -7.39 13.50
CA GLU A 378 -31.39 -6.94 12.93
C GLU A 378 -31.36 -5.45 12.54
N GLN A 379 -30.78 -4.59 13.39
CA GLN A 379 -30.85 -3.14 13.21
C GLN A 379 -29.72 -2.58 12.33
N TYR A 380 -28.56 -3.25 12.30
CA TYR A 380 -27.35 -2.71 11.68
C TYR A 380 -26.59 -3.77 10.84
N PRO A 381 -27.24 -4.40 9.85
CA PRO A 381 -26.61 -5.41 9.00
C PRO A 381 -25.38 -4.85 8.26
N GLU A 382 -25.33 -3.55 7.97
CA GLU A 382 -24.20 -2.89 7.34
C GLU A 382 -22.94 -2.87 8.22
N ILE A 383 -23.09 -2.83 9.55
CA ILE A 383 -21.95 -2.90 10.48
C ILE A 383 -21.46 -4.34 10.59
N ILE A 384 -22.37 -5.32 10.63
CA ILE A 384 -21.99 -6.75 10.62
C ILE A 384 -21.17 -7.07 9.36
N ASN A 385 -21.55 -6.51 8.21
CA ASN A 385 -20.85 -6.69 6.95
C ASN A 385 -19.45 -6.01 6.89
N GLN A 386 -19.07 -5.21 7.90
CA GLN A 386 -17.73 -4.60 7.98
C GLN A 386 -16.65 -5.59 8.44
N SER A 387 -16.97 -6.81 8.89
CA SER A 387 -15.99 -7.79 9.33
C SER A 387 -16.40 -9.22 8.98
N PRO A 388 -15.58 -9.97 8.21
CA PRO A 388 -15.75 -11.41 8.02
C PRO A 388 -15.98 -12.16 9.33
N LYS A 389 -15.25 -11.81 10.40
CA LYS A 389 -15.46 -12.37 11.74
C LYS A 389 -16.86 -12.07 12.30
N LEU A 390 -17.41 -10.86 12.15
CA LEU A 390 -18.79 -10.56 12.57
C LEU A 390 -19.84 -11.31 11.73
N ILE A 391 -19.58 -11.50 10.44
CA ILE A 391 -20.44 -12.31 9.58
C ILE A 391 -20.46 -13.78 10.06
N LYS A 392 -19.32 -14.33 10.48
CA LYS A 392 -19.23 -15.65 11.11
C LYS A 392 -20.00 -15.72 12.43
N MET A 393 -19.85 -14.72 13.31
CA MET A 393 -20.64 -14.64 14.55
C MET A 393 -22.15 -14.61 14.27
N LYS A 394 -22.59 -13.83 13.26
CA LYS A 394 -23.99 -13.80 12.83
C LYS A 394 -24.48 -15.19 12.42
N ARG A 395 -23.70 -15.95 11.65
CA ARG A 395 -24.10 -17.31 11.23
C ARG A 395 -24.28 -18.24 12.43
N LEU A 396 -23.32 -18.23 13.35
CA LEU A 396 -23.41 -19.04 14.56
C LEU A 396 -24.59 -18.61 15.45
N LEU A 397 -24.88 -17.30 15.54
CA LEU A 397 -26.08 -16.79 16.19
C LEU A 397 -27.37 -17.34 15.55
N ASP A 398 -27.45 -17.34 14.22
CA ASP A 398 -28.61 -17.84 13.47
C ASP A 398 -28.77 -19.36 13.64
N GLU A 399 -27.66 -20.12 13.62
CA GLU A 399 -27.61 -21.57 13.86
C GLU A 399 -28.06 -21.94 15.28
N ASN A 400 -27.71 -21.13 16.27
CA ASN A 400 -28.10 -21.30 17.67
C ASN A 400 -29.48 -20.69 18.00
N GLY A 401 -30.34 -20.46 17.00
CA GLY A 401 -31.71 -19.98 17.21
C GLY A 401 -31.79 -18.57 17.80
N GLY A 402 -30.76 -17.74 17.61
CA GLY A 402 -30.66 -16.38 18.15
C GLY A 402 -30.02 -16.29 19.53
N ALA A 403 -29.49 -17.39 20.07
CA ALA A 403 -28.78 -17.41 21.35
C ALA A 403 -27.26 -17.17 21.17
N TRP A 404 -26.71 -16.28 21.99
CA TRP A 404 -25.28 -16.02 22.07
C TRP A 404 -24.86 -16.02 23.54
N ASP A 405 -24.41 -17.17 24.01
CA ASP A 405 -24.02 -17.40 25.40
C ASP A 405 -22.51 -17.69 25.51
N SER A 406 -22.04 -18.07 26.71
CA SER A 406 -20.64 -18.44 26.92
C SER A 406 -20.17 -19.61 26.05
N SER A 407 -21.07 -20.54 25.70
CA SER A 407 -20.76 -21.66 24.82
C SER A 407 -20.53 -21.19 23.40
N SER A 408 -21.41 -20.34 22.85
CA SER A 408 -21.22 -19.73 21.52
C SER A 408 -19.90 -18.94 21.45
N ILE A 409 -19.54 -18.24 22.53
CA ILE A 409 -18.29 -17.47 22.60
C ILE A 409 -17.07 -18.39 22.58
N ASP A 410 -17.07 -19.47 23.37
CA ASP A 410 -15.95 -20.40 23.41
C ASP A 410 -15.83 -21.19 22.11
N GLU A 411 -16.94 -21.64 21.53
CA GLU A 411 -16.99 -22.32 20.23
C GLU A 411 -16.38 -21.43 19.14
N HIS A 412 -16.84 -20.18 19.01
CA HIS A 412 -16.33 -19.25 18.03
C HIS A 412 -14.85 -18.88 18.28
N LYS A 413 -14.43 -18.78 19.55
CA LYS A 413 -13.00 -18.57 19.86
C LYS A 413 -12.16 -19.73 19.35
N VAL A 414 -12.56 -20.97 19.63
CA VAL A 414 -11.84 -22.18 19.22
C VAL A 414 -11.76 -22.27 17.69
N GLU A 415 -12.87 -22.02 16.98
CA GLU A 415 -12.88 -22.00 15.51
C GLU A 415 -11.88 -20.99 14.95
N MET A 416 -11.93 -19.73 15.43
CA MET A 416 -11.09 -18.66 14.89
C MET A 416 -9.60 -18.82 15.27
N PHE A 417 -9.30 -19.32 16.47
CA PHE A 417 -7.92 -19.59 16.88
C PHE A 417 -7.33 -20.77 16.12
N LYS A 418 -8.13 -21.80 15.82
CA LYS A 418 -7.67 -22.91 14.99
C LYS A 418 -7.23 -22.43 13.60
N LEU A 419 -7.98 -21.52 12.96
CA LEU A 419 -7.59 -20.95 11.67
C LEU A 419 -6.24 -20.22 11.75
N LEU A 420 -6.01 -19.47 12.83
CA LEU A 420 -4.75 -18.75 13.04
C LEU A 420 -3.59 -19.71 13.31
N ASP A 421 -3.79 -20.71 14.17
CA ASP A 421 -2.77 -21.71 14.51
C ASP A 421 -2.39 -22.58 13.29
N ASP A 422 -3.37 -23.01 12.48
CA ASP A 422 -3.13 -23.76 11.24
C ASP A 422 -2.35 -22.89 10.22
N GLU A 423 -2.69 -21.61 10.10
CA GLU A 423 -1.98 -20.66 9.23
C GLU A 423 -0.54 -20.40 9.70
N ILE A 424 -0.33 -20.15 11.00
CA ILE A 424 1.01 -19.95 11.57
C ILE A 424 1.89 -21.17 11.32
N LYS A 425 1.33 -22.37 11.54
CA LYS A 425 2.04 -23.62 11.29
C LYS A 425 2.40 -23.82 9.82
N ASP A 426 1.56 -23.38 8.89
CA ASP A 426 1.84 -23.47 7.44
C ASP A 426 2.89 -22.44 6.97
N LYS A 427 2.92 -21.24 7.56
CA LYS A 427 3.80 -20.13 7.09
C LYS A 427 5.15 -20.04 7.81
N ILE A 428 5.25 -20.53 9.05
CA ILE A 428 6.44 -20.40 9.90
C ILE A 428 7.00 -21.76 10.33
N GLY A 429 6.12 -22.74 10.57
CA GLY A 429 6.49 -24.12 10.96
C GLY A 429 6.93 -24.98 9.78
#